data_AF-A0A2V6X975-F1
#
_entry.id   AF-A0A2V6X975-F1
#
_cell.length_a   1.000
_cell.length_b   1.000
_cell.length_c   1.000
_cell.angle_alpha   90.00
_cell.angle_beta   90.00
_cell.angle_gamma   90.00
#
_symmetry.space_group_name_H-M   'P 1'
#
loop_
_entity.id
_entity.type
_entity.pdbx_description
1 polymer ?
#
loop_
_entity_poly.entity_id
_entity_poly.type
_entity_poly.pdbx_seq_one_letter_code
_entity_poly.pdbx_strand_id
1 'polypeptide(L)'
;MPRGSCGPPRHVVDSALVAAKIAAARDATARVRAVLPASADAFIVDRTAREVVTLNLFVAIQACLDLAAHWLADAGWDMPAT
;
A
#
# COMPACT_ATOMS: atom_id res chain seq x y z
N MET A 1 -3.91 2.42 -45.82
CA MET A 1 -3.58 1.40 -44.79
C MET A 1 -2.18 1.66 -44.26
N PRO A 2 -1.99 2.14 -43.02
CA PRO A 2 -0.73 1.96 -42.31
C PRO A 2 -0.86 0.82 -41.29
N ARG A 3 0.07 -0.14 -41.35
CA ARG A 3 0.22 -1.21 -40.36
C ARG A 3 0.86 -0.62 -39.11
N GLY A 4 0.05 -0.40 -38.07
CA GLY A 4 0.52 -0.05 -36.73
C GLY A 4 1.13 -1.26 -36.04
N SER A 5 2.41 -1.16 -35.73
CA SER A 5 3.25 -2.04 -34.90
C SER A 5 2.50 -2.87 -33.83
N CYS A 6 2.47 -4.19 -33.99
CA CYS A 6 2.12 -5.15 -32.93
C CYS A 6 3.34 -5.42 -32.03
N GLY A 7 3.71 -4.46 -31.18
CA GLY A 7 4.57 -4.74 -30.03
C GLY A 7 3.70 -5.03 -28.80
N PRO A 8 4.04 -6.00 -27.93
CA PRO A 8 3.30 -6.17 -26.68
C PRO A 8 3.37 -4.87 -25.87
N PRO A 9 2.31 -4.51 -25.11
CA PRO A 9 2.34 -3.33 -24.26
C PRO A 9 3.55 -3.42 -23.33
N ARG A 10 4.33 -2.36 -23.28
CA ARG A 10 5.48 -2.27 -22.39
C ARG A 10 4.90 -2.03 -20.99
N HIS A 11 4.65 -3.12 -20.28
CA HIS A 11 4.35 -3.11 -18.85
C HIS A 11 5.54 -2.50 -18.13
N VAL A 12 5.37 -1.27 -17.66
CA VAL A 12 6.40 -0.58 -16.89
C VAL A 12 5.72 -0.13 -15.62
N VAL A 13 5.62 -1.09 -14.69
CA VAL A 13 5.48 -0.78 -13.28
C VAL A 13 6.47 0.33 -12.93
N ASP A 14 5.94 1.53 -12.64
CA ASP A 14 6.75 2.67 -12.22
C ASP A 14 7.49 2.32 -10.91
N SER A 15 8.81 2.14 -11.03
CA SER A 15 9.68 1.76 -9.91
C SER A 15 9.77 2.84 -8.84
N ALA A 16 9.64 4.13 -9.20
CA ALA A 16 9.68 5.21 -8.24
C ALA A 16 8.38 5.24 -7.42
N LEU A 17 7.23 5.05 -8.08
CA LEU A 17 5.95 4.89 -7.39
C LEU A 17 5.98 3.69 -6.44
N VAL A 18 6.45 2.53 -6.92
CA VAL A 18 6.55 1.32 -6.09
C VAL A 18 7.46 1.54 -4.89
N ALA A 19 8.64 2.13 -5.10
CA ALA A 19 9.56 2.42 -4.01
C ALA A 19 8.94 3.35 -2.97
N ALA A 20 8.22 4.39 -3.40
CA ALA A 20 7.54 5.32 -2.52
C ALA A 20 6.44 4.63 -1.68
N LYS A 21 5.64 3.75 -2.29
CA LYS A 21 4.58 3.01 -1.57
C LYS A 21 5.16 1.98 -0.59
N ILE A 22 6.23 1.29 -0.95
CA ILE A 22 6.95 0.39 -0.03
C ILE A 22 7.53 1.17 1.15
N ALA A 23 8.14 2.34 0.90
CA ALA A 23 8.65 3.20 1.96
C ALA A 23 7.53 3.65 2.91
N ALA A 24 6.39 4.09 2.37
CA ALA A 24 5.23 4.48 3.17
C ALA A 24 4.70 3.31 4.05
N ALA A 25 4.58 2.11 3.50
CA ALA A 25 4.16 0.93 4.26
C ALA A 25 5.17 0.55 5.36
N ARG A 26 6.47 0.65 5.08
CA ARG A 26 7.53 0.42 6.07
C ARG A 26 7.48 1.44 7.20
N ASP A 27 7.36 2.73 6.88
CA ASP A 27 7.30 3.79 7.88
C ASP A 27 6.06 3.65 8.75
N ALA A 28 4.92 3.34 8.16
CA ALA A 28 3.68 3.12 8.90
C ALA A 28 3.78 1.91 9.85
N THR A 29 4.30 0.77 9.37
CA THR A 29 4.48 -0.42 10.22
C THR A 29 5.56 -0.22 11.29
N ALA A 30 6.61 0.57 11.02
CA ALA A 30 7.60 0.95 12.03
C ALA A 30 6.97 1.81 13.13
N ARG A 31 6.11 2.77 12.76
CA ARG A 31 5.36 3.58 13.73
C ARG A 31 4.44 2.72 14.60
N VAL A 32 3.71 1.76 14.01
CA VAL A 32 2.90 0.80 14.78
C VAL A 32 3.77 0.08 15.80
N ARG A 33 4.90 -0.50 15.39
CA ARG A 33 5.80 -1.24 16.30
C ARG A 33 6.38 -0.35 17.41
N ALA A 34 6.63 0.93 17.13
CA ALA A 34 7.20 1.85 18.10
C ALA A 34 6.20 2.27 19.20
N VAL A 35 4.89 2.27 18.91
CA VAL A 35 3.86 2.72 19.86
C VAL A 35 3.02 1.59 20.45
N LEU A 36 3.13 0.37 19.91
CA LEU A 36 2.32 -0.76 20.37
C LEU A 36 2.73 -1.20 21.79
N PRO A 37 1.82 -1.14 22.78
CA PRO A 37 2.12 -1.61 24.13
C PRO A 37 2.32 -3.13 24.19
N ALA A 38 3.00 -3.61 25.23
CA ALA A 38 3.32 -5.03 25.41
C ALA A 38 2.10 -5.93 25.69
N SER A 39 0.94 -5.36 26.03
CA SER A 39 -0.28 -6.12 26.31
C SER A 39 -1.51 -5.47 25.68
N ALA A 40 -2.51 -6.31 25.40
CA ALA A 40 -3.80 -5.87 24.88
C ALA A 40 -4.52 -4.94 25.87
N ASP A 41 -4.48 -5.24 27.17
CA ASP A 41 -5.11 -4.40 28.19
C ASP A 41 -4.49 -2.99 28.23
N ALA A 42 -3.16 -2.89 28.14
CA ALA A 42 -2.47 -1.60 28.07
C ALA A 42 -2.82 -0.83 26.79
N PHE A 43 -2.99 -1.54 25.67
CA PHE A 43 -3.42 -0.95 24.41
C PHE A 43 -4.88 -0.46 24.46
N ILE A 44 -5.79 -1.19 25.09
CA ILE A 44 -7.22 -0.84 25.17
C ILE A 44 -7.43 0.48 25.91
N VAL A 45 -6.70 0.70 27.01
CA VAL A 45 -6.86 1.90 27.84
C VAL A 45 -6.11 3.12 27.27
N ASP A 46 -5.06 2.90 26.46
CA ASP A 46 -4.31 3.96 25.81
C ASP A 46 -4.98 4.41 24.50
N ARG A 47 -5.73 5.52 24.57
CA ARG A 47 -6.41 6.09 23.41
C ARG A 47 -5.43 6.56 22.33
N THR A 48 -4.33 7.19 22.71
CA THR A 48 -3.38 7.77 21.76
C THR A 48 -2.66 6.67 21.00
N ALA A 49 -2.22 5.61 21.69
CA ALA A 49 -1.65 4.44 21.03
C ALA A 49 -2.63 3.82 20.04
N ARG A 50 -3.92 3.69 20.40
CA ARG A 50 -4.95 3.17 19.49
C ARG A 50 -5.14 4.01 18.24
N GLU A 51 -5.21 5.33 18.38
CA GLU A 51 -5.36 6.25 17.24
C GLU A 51 -4.16 6.16 16.30
N VAL A 52 -2.94 6.16 16.84
CA VAL A 52 -1.70 6.03 16.06
C VAL A 52 -1.63 4.66 15.37
N VAL A 53 -1.89 3.57 16.08
CA VAL A 53 -1.88 2.22 15.49
C VAL A 53 -2.92 2.09 14.39
N THR A 54 -4.15 2.54 14.64
CA THR A 54 -5.26 2.47 13.67
C THR A 54 -4.93 3.24 12.40
N LEU A 55 -4.48 4.49 12.53
CA LEU A 55 -4.14 5.32 11.39
C LEU A 55 -2.99 4.72 10.58
N ASN A 56 -1.94 4.24 11.24
CA ASN A 56 -0.78 3.69 10.53
C ASN A 56 -1.08 2.33 9.89
N LEU A 57 -1.92 1.49 10.50
CA LEU A 57 -2.42 0.28 9.84
C LEU A 57 -3.25 0.62 8.60
N PHE A 58 -4.12 1.63 8.69
CA PHE A 58 -4.87 2.12 7.54
C PHE A 58 -3.93 2.56 6.41
N VAL A 59 -2.93 3.39 6.70
CA VAL A 59 -1.94 3.85 5.71
C VAL A 59 -1.18 2.69 5.07
N ALA A 60 -0.75 1.70 5.87
CA ALA A 60 -0.05 0.52 5.34
C ALA A 60 -0.94 -0.29 4.39
N ILE A 61 -2.21 -0.50 4.75
CA ILE A 61 -3.18 -1.21 3.91
C ILE A 61 -3.42 -0.43 2.61
N GLN A 62 -3.65 0.89 2.68
CA GLN A 62 -3.86 1.71 1.48
C GLN A 62 -2.64 1.67 0.56
N ALA A 63 -1.41 1.72 1.10
CA ALA A 63 -0.20 1.59 0.29
C ALA A 63 -0.12 0.22 -0.43
N CYS A 64 -0.54 -0.87 0.22
CA CYS A 64 -0.65 -2.18 -0.41
C CYS A 64 -1.73 -2.23 -1.50
N LEU A 65 -2.89 -1.61 -1.27
CA LEU A 65 -3.97 -1.53 -2.25
C LEU A 65 -3.54 -0.71 -3.47
N ASP A 66 -2.85 0.41 -3.28
CA ASP A 66 -2.31 1.24 -4.35
C ASP A 66 -1.29 0.45 -5.20
N LEU A 67 -0.43 -0.36 -4.57
CA LEU A 67 0.50 -1.23 -5.28
C LEU A 67 -0.23 -2.29 -6.11
N ALA A 68 -1.27 -2.92 -5.55
CA ALA A 68 -2.07 -3.91 -6.26
C ALA A 68 -2.82 -3.28 -7.44
N ALA A 69 -3.43 -2.11 -7.24
CA ALA A 69 -4.12 -1.37 -8.29
C ALA A 69 -3.16 -0.95 -9.40
N HIS A 70 -1.95 -0.50 -9.06
CA HIS A 70 -0.92 -0.17 -10.03
C HIS A 70 -0.50 -1.38 -10.87
N TRP A 71 -0.30 -2.54 -10.25
CA TRP A 71 0.01 -3.78 -10.96
C TRP A 71 -1.14 -4.27 -11.85
N LEU A 72 -2.38 -4.19 -11.39
CA LEU A 72 -3.55 -4.58 -12.19
C LEU A 72 -3.73 -3.67 -13.39
N ALA A 73 -3.64 -2.35 -13.18
CA ALA A 73 -3.73 -1.36 -14.24
C ALA A 73 -2.59 -1.52 -15.25
N ASP A 74 -1.36 -1.76 -14.77
CA ASP A 74 -0.24 -2.09 -15.64
C ASP A 74 -0.59 -3.34 -16.44
N ALA A 75 -1.01 -4.45 -15.81
CA ALA A 75 -1.45 -5.72 -16.41
C ALA A 75 -2.62 -5.62 -17.42
N GLY A 76 -3.26 -4.45 -17.54
CA GLY A 76 -4.44 -4.23 -18.38
C GLY A 76 -5.69 -4.90 -17.82
N TRP A 77 -5.72 -5.20 -16.52
CA TRP A 77 -6.83 -5.84 -15.84
C TRP A 77 -7.72 -4.78 -15.20
N ASP A 78 -9.03 -4.99 -15.26
CA ASP A 78 -9.99 -4.16 -14.55
C ASP A 78 -9.85 -4.32 -13.03
N MET A 79 -10.22 -3.28 -12.29
CA MET A 79 -10.22 -3.33 -10.84
C MET A 79 -11.34 -4.25 -10.35
N PRO A 80 -11.05 -5.28 -9.52
CA PRO A 80 -12.09 -6.07 -8.89
C PRO A 80 -12.99 -5.18 -8.03
N ALA A 81 -14.30 -5.33 -8.20
CA ALA A 81 -15.29 -4.71 -7.32
C ALA A 81 -15.29 -5.40 -5.95
N THR A 82 -15.43 -4.61 -4.89
CA THR A 82 -15.62 -5.07 -3.50
C THR A 82 -17.08 -5.28 -3.17
#